data_AF-A0A958HV96-F1
#
_entry.id   AF-A0A958HV96-F1
#
_cell.length_a   1.000
_cell.length_b   1.000
_cell.length_c   1.000
_cell.angle_alpha   90.00
_cell.angle_beta   90.00
_cell.angle_gamma   90.00
#
_symmetry.space_group_name_H-M   'P 1'
#
loop_
_entity.id
_entity.type
_entity.pdbx_description
1 polymer ?
#
loop_
_entity_poly.entity_id
_entity_poly.type
_entity_poly.pdbx_seq_one_letter_code
_entity_poly.pdbx_strand_id
1 'polypeptide(L)'
;STTCTACRRISQDYPVGIIELKGPFLLIHREEILNLIHNVETQEKGERPLERIMKIQENLDLTTVTTTGVHLARRIGEALSRSYNGNFSFTYADGEKSIRVYWER
;
A
#
# COMPACT_ATOMS: atom_id res chain seq x y z
N SER A 1 -13.82 6.55 -25.73
CA SER A 1 -12.93 5.66 -24.97
C SER A 1 -13.34 5.72 -23.50
N THR A 2 -13.41 4.58 -22.82
CA THR A 2 -13.71 4.55 -21.37
C THR A 2 -12.39 4.62 -20.62
N THR A 3 -12.16 5.69 -19.84
CA THR A 3 -10.99 5.80 -18.97
C THR A 3 -11.05 4.68 -17.93
N CYS A 4 -9.99 3.88 -17.85
CA CYS A 4 -9.84 2.84 -16.84
C CYS A 4 -10.03 3.42 -15.42
N THR A 5 -10.74 2.69 -14.56
CA THR A 5 -11.08 3.14 -13.20
C THR A 5 -9.85 3.41 -12.34
N ALA A 6 -8.78 2.61 -12.47
CA ALA A 6 -7.51 2.85 -11.79
C ALA A 6 -6.85 4.14 -12.28
N CYS A 7 -6.82 4.37 -13.61
CA CYS A 7 -6.29 5.60 -14.19
C CYS A 7 -7.07 6.84 -13.73
N ARG A 8 -8.40 6.73 -13.64
CA ARG A 8 -9.25 7.80 -13.11
C ARG A 8 -8.90 8.12 -11.66
N ARG A 9 -8.77 7.11 -10.78
CA ARG A 9 -8.40 7.32 -9.37
C ARG A 9 -7.05 8.02 -9.23
N ILE A 10 -6.05 7.57 -9.99
CA ILE A 10 -4.72 8.19 -10.04
C ILE A 10 -4.83 9.67 -10.46
N SER A 11 -5.58 9.97 -11.52
CA SER A 11 -5.74 11.35 -12.00
C SER A 11 -6.48 12.28 -11.03
N GLN A 12 -7.32 11.72 -10.15
CA GLN A 12 -8.16 12.48 -9.21
C GLN A 12 -7.63 12.43 -7.77
N ASP A 13 -6.47 11.82 -7.54
CA ASP A 13 -5.88 11.57 -6.21
C ASP A 13 -6.90 10.98 -5.21
N TYR A 14 -7.65 9.97 -5.66
CA TYR A 14 -8.72 9.35 -4.88
C TYR A 14 -8.36 7.90 -4.50
N PRO A 15 -7.57 7.69 -3.43
CA PRO A 15 -7.09 6.39 -3.04
C PRO A 15 -8.18 5.52 -2.42
N VAL A 16 -8.07 4.22 -2.65
CA VAL A 16 -8.91 3.19 -2.02
C VAL A 16 -8.19 2.52 -0.87
N GLY A 17 -6.89 2.29 -1.00
CA GLY A 17 -6.05 1.81 0.07
C GLY A 17 -5.05 2.87 0.51
N ILE A 18 -4.85 2.96 1.83
CA ILE A 18 -3.82 3.78 2.45
C ILE A 18 -3.03 2.87 3.38
N ILE A 19 -1.71 2.85 3.24
CA ILE A 19 -0.79 2.12 4.12
C ILE A 19 0.11 3.15 4.81
N GLU A 20 0.16 3.10 6.14
CA GLU A 20 1.08 3.88 6.96
C GLU A 20 2.15 2.96 7.56
N LEU A 21 3.41 3.28 7.27
CA LEU A 21 4.58 2.56 7.74
C LEU A 21 5.35 3.47 8.69
N LYS A 22 5.65 2.99 9.90
CA LYS A 22 6.36 3.78 10.92
C LYS A 22 7.41 2.96 11.67
N GLY A 23 8.21 3.67 12.44
CA GLY A 23 9.12 3.12 13.45
C GLY A 23 10.59 3.12 13.01
N PRO A 24 11.53 2.93 13.97
CA PRO A 24 12.96 3.03 13.71
C PRO A 24 13.46 2.02 12.68
N PHE A 25 12.83 0.84 12.57
CA PHE A 25 13.23 -0.17 11.60
C PHE A 25 13.03 0.31 10.17
N LEU A 26 11.95 1.05 9.91
CA LEU A 26 11.68 1.66 8.61
C LEU A 26 12.81 2.62 8.19
N LEU A 27 13.39 3.36 9.13
CA LEU A 27 14.47 4.31 8.83
C LEU A 27 15.73 3.61 8.30
N ILE A 28 16.03 2.44 8.86
CA ILE A 28 17.23 1.67 8.55
C ILE A 28 17.03 0.83 7.29
N HIS A 29 15.84 0.25 7.10
CA HIS A 29 15.55 -0.74 6.04
C HIS A 29 14.61 -0.21 4.95
N ARG A 30 14.56 1.12 4.79
CA ARG A 30 13.63 1.81 3.88
C ARG A 30 13.67 1.27 2.46
N GLU A 31 14.86 1.14 1.88
CA GLU A 31 15.03 0.66 0.51
C GLU A 31 14.51 -0.78 0.34
N GLU A 32 14.83 -1.67 1.28
CA GLU A 32 14.35 -3.05 1.25
C GLU A 32 12.81 -3.14 1.35
N ILE A 33 12.23 -2.32 2.23
CA ILE A 33 10.77 -2.22 2.40
C ILE A 33 10.11 -1.72 1.12
N LEU A 34 10.65 -0.67 0.49
CA LEU A 34 10.14 -0.15 -0.79
C LEU A 34 10.26 -1.18 -1.92
N ASN A 35 11.37 -1.92 -1.97
CA ASN A 35 11.56 -3.02 -2.93
C ASN A 35 10.52 -4.13 -2.72
N LEU A 36 10.24 -4.53 -1.47
CA LEU A 36 9.18 -5.49 -1.15
C LEU A 36 7.81 -4.99 -1.64
N ILE A 37 7.49 -3.73 -1.39
CA ILE A 37 6.21 -3.10 -1.80
C ILE A 37 6.03 -3.15 -3.33
N HIS A 38 7.06 -2.77 -4.10
CA HIS A 38 7.02 -2.83 -5.56
C HIS A 38 6.95 -4.27 -6.10
N ASN A 39 7.60 -5.22 -5.43
CA ASN A 39 7.50 -6.63 -5.80
C ASN A 39 6.08 -7.17 -5.58
N VAL A 40 5.45 -6.84 -4.45
CA VAL A 40 4.05 -7.21 -4.18
C VAL A 40 3.11 -6.58 -5.21
N GLU A 41 3.32 -5.32 -5.57
CA GLU A 41 2.54 -4.67 -6.63
C GLU A 41 2.69 -5.38 -7.98
N THR A 42 3.92 -5.71 -8.37
CA THR A 42 4.20 -6.39 -9.64
C THR A 42 3.51 -7.75 -9.70
N GLN A 43 3.54 -8.51 -8.61
CA GLN A 43 2.84 -9.79 -8.51
C GLN A 43 1.31 -9.62 -8.57
N GLU A 44 0.75 -8.68 -7.80
CA GLU A 44 -0.69 -8.44 -7.78
C GLU A 44 -1.22 -7.95 -9.13
N LYS A 45 -0.46 -7.11 -9.84
CA LYS A 45 -0.83 -6.62 -11.19
C LYS A 45 -1.01 -7.75 -12.20
N GLY A 46 -0.32 -8.89 -12.03
CA GLY A 46 -0.47 -10.05 -12.90
C GLY A 46 -1.88 -10.64 -12.87
N GLU A 47 -2.51 -10.68 -11.68
CA GLU A 47 -3.86 -11.21 -11.49
C GLU A 47 -4.93 -10.09 -11.48
N ARG A 48 -4.58 -8.90 -10.99
CA ARG A 48 -5.46 -7.75 -10.79
C ARG A 48 -4.84 -6.48 -11.40
N PRO A 49 -4.92 -6.29 -12.73
CA PRO A 49 -4.24 -5.17 -13.41
C PRO A 49 -4.67 -3.75 -12.98
N LEU A 50 -5.79 -3.65 -12.26
CA LEU A 50 -6.35 -2.39 -11.72
C LEU A 50 -5.85 -2.06 -10.32
N GLU A 51 -5.21 -3.01 -9.63
CA GLU A 51 -4.57 -2.82 -8.33
C GLU A 51 -3.17 -2.24 -8.57
N ARG A 52 -2.98 -0.97 -8.21
CA ARG A 52 -1.76 -0.21 -8.49
C ARG A 52 -1.43 0.69 -7.30
N ILE A 53 -0.15 0.88 -7.05
CA ILE A 53 0.36 1.97 -6.23
C ILE A 53 0.08 3.28 -6.98
N MET A 54 -0.52 4.22 -6.27
CA MET A 54 -0.78 5.57 -6.75
C MET A 54 0.38 6.50 -6.41
N LYS A 55 0.84 6.45 -5.16
CA LYS A 55 1.89 7.31 -4.64
C LYS A 55 2.58 6.67 -3.44
N ILE A 56 3.87 6.92 -3.31
CA ILE A 56 4.65 6.67 -2.10
C ILE A 56 5.16 8.03 -1.62
N GLN A 57 4.89 8.37 -0.37
CA GLN A 57 5.34 9.60 0.27
C GLN A 57 6.21 9.25 1.45
N GLU A 58 7.44 9.75 1.39
CA GLU A 58 8.49 9.46 2.34
C GLU A 58 8.74 10.68 3.22
N ASN A 59 8.40 10.58 4.49
CA ASN A 59 8.76 11.59 5.50
C ASN A 59 9.82 11.01 6.45
N LEU A 60 10.26 11.81 7.41
CA LEU A 60 11.29 11.43 8.38
C LEU A 60 10.95 10.12 9.09
N ASP A 61 9.78 10.00 9.70
CA ASP A 61 9.37 8.87 10.56
C ASP A 61 8.15 8.08 10.03
N LEU A 62 7.60 8.52 8.90
CA LEU A 62 6.40 7.95 8.28
C LEU A 62 6.60 7.80 6.77
N THR A 63 6.35 6.61 6.26
CA THR A 63 6.12 6.37 4.84
C THR A 63 4.65 6.05 4.60
N THR A 64 4.00 6.82 3.73
CA THR A 64 2.61 6.59 3.32
C THR A 64 2.57 6.03 1.90
N VAL A 65 1.90 4.91 1.69
CA VAL A 65 1.63 4.33 0.37
C VAL A 65 0.15 4.39 0.09
N THR A 66 -0.24 4.82 -1.10
CA THR A 66 -1.64 4.86 -1.54
C THR A 66 -1.86 3.92 -2.70
N THR A 67 -3.02 3.26 -2.76
CA THR A 67 -3.35 2.28 -3.79
C THR A 67 -4.73 2.50 -4.38
N THR A 68 -4.90 2.08 -5.64
CA THR A 68 -6.17 2.15 -6.37
C THR A 68 -7.21 1.11 -5.95
N GLY A 69 -6.83 0.13 -5.12
CA GLY A 69 -7.68 -0.96 -4.64
C GLY A 69 -7.26 -1.52 -3.29
N VAL A 70 -8.20 -2.24 -2.65
CA VAL A 70 -8.07 -2.73 -1.28
C VAL A 70 -7.17 -3.96 -1.17
N HIS A 71 -7.10 -4.77 -2.23
CA HIS A 71 -6.37 -6.03 -2.19
C HIS A 71 -4.86 -5.79 -2.13
N LEU A 72 -4.36 -4.86 -2.94
CA LEU A 72 -2.94 -4.53 -2.92
C LEU A 72 -2.50 -3.96 -1.57
N ALA A 73 -3.28 -3.06 -0.98
CA ALA A 73 -2.94 -2.48 0.32
C ALA A 73 -2.87 -3.55 1.42
N ARG A 74 -3.84 -4.46 1.46
CA ARG A 74 -3.81 -5.59 2.39
C ARG A 74 -2.61 -6.51 2.14
N ARG A 75 -2.35 -6.90 0.88
CA ARG A 75 -1.22 -7.78 0.53
C ARG A 75 0.13 -7.17 0.92
N ILE A 76 0.30 -5.85 0.74
CA ILE A 76 1.50 -5.12 1.18
C ILE A 76 1.68 -5.27 2.69
N GLY A 77 0.65 -4.95 3.48
CA GLY A 77 0.73 -5.04 4.94
C GLY A 77 1.02 -6.45 5.45
N GLU A 78 0.36 -7.45 4.87
CA GLU A 78 0.62 -8.85 5.21
C GLU A 78 2.03 -9.29 4.81
N ALA A 79 2.57 -8.82 3.68
CA ALA A 79 3.93 -9.12 3.26
C ALA A 79 4.96 -8.52 4.23
N LEU A 80 4.76 -7.27 4.67
CA LEU A 80 5.61 -6.64 5.68
C LEU A 80 5.60 -7.42 6.99
N SER A 81 4.40 -7.78 7.48
CA SER A 81 4.26 -8.58 8.70
C SER A 81 4.94 -9.94 8.59
N ARG A 82 4.85 -10.62 7.44
CA ARG A 82 5.51 -11.91 7.21
C ARG A 82 7.03 -11.80 7.08
N SER A 83 7.54 -10.77 6.41
CA SER A 83 8.98 -10.62 6.14
C SER A 83 9.74 -10.02 7.32
N TYR A 84 9.11 -9.14 8.09
CA TYR A 84 9.79 -8.31 9.08
C TYR A 84 9.14 -8.33 10.46
N ASN A 85 8.05 -9.09 10.68
CA ASN A 85 7.25 -9.05 11.90
C ASN A 85 6.73 -7.61 12.15
N GLY A 86 6.58 -7.20 13.41
CA GLY A 86 6.10 -5.86 13.77
C GLY A 86 4.60 -5.81 14.08
N ASN A 87 4.14 -4.64 14.52
CA ASN A 87 2.74 -4.39 14.84
C ASN A 87 1.98 -4.13 13.54
N PHE A 88 1.12 -5.06 13.15
CA PHE A 88 0.33 -5.00 11.93
C PHE A 88 -1.16 -4.96 12.24
N SER A 89 -1.89 -4.02 11.64
CA SER A 89 -3.35 -3.98 11.70
C SER A 89 -3.93 -3.36 10.43
N PHE A 90 -5.22 -3.59 10.20
CA PHE A 90 -5.96 -2.91 9.13
C PHE A 90 -7.42 -2.73 9.51
N THR A 91 -8.08 -1.78 8.86
CA THR A 91 -9.51 -1.52 9.03
C THR A 91 -10.13 -1.23 7.68
N TYR A 92 -11.30 -1.83 7.43
CA TYR A 92 -12.13 -1.54 6.27
C TYR A 92 -13.13 -0.43 6.58
N ALA A 93 -13.43 0.40 5.58
CA ALA A 93 -14.43 1.45 5.66
C ALA A 93 -15.33 1.46 4.41
N ASP A 94 -16.38 2.29 4.43
CA ASP A 94 -17.33 2.48 3.33
C ASP A 94 -17.98 1.19 2.82
N GLY A 95 -18.27 0.25 3.73
CA GLY A 95 -18.77 -1.09 3.38
C GLY A 95 -17.73 -1.90 2.62
N GLU A 96 -16.50 -1.93 3.14
CA GLU A 96 -15.33 -2.64 2.58
C GLU A 96 -14.81 -2.10 1.24
N LYS A 97 -15.23 -0.88 0.86
CA LYS A 97 -14.78 -0.21 -0.36
C LYS A 97 -13.47 0.54 -0.20
N SER A 98 -13.00 0.74 1.02
CA SER A 98 -11.71 1.36 1.34
C SER A 98 -11.02 0.62 2.48
N ILE A 99 -9.69 0.72 2.54
CA ILE A 99 -8.87 0.08 3.58
C ILE A 99 -7.80 1.04 4.08
N ARG A 100 -7.58 1.04 5.39
CA ARG A 100 -6.41 1.62 6.04
C ARG A 100 -5.58 0.52 6.65
N VAL A 101 -4.30 0.50 6.33
CA VAL A 101 -3.32 -0.47 6.80
C VAL A 101 -2.27 0.26 7.62
N TYR A 102 -1.92 -0.32 8.76
CA TYR A 102 -0.87 0.18 9.62
C TYR A 102 0.16 -0.91 9.88
N TRP A 103 1.43 -0.54 9.75
CA TRP A 103 2.54 -1.37 10.12
C TRP A 103 3.63 -0.55 10.82
N GLU A 104 4.08 -1.01 11.97
CA GLU A 104 5.14 -0.34 12.74
C GLU A 104 6.18 -1.33 13.28
N ARG A 105 7.45 -0.93 13.14
CA ARG A 105 8.59 -1.65 13.72
C ARG A 105 9.80 -0.76 13.99
#